data_AF-A0A6B0WIA3-F1
#
_entry.id   AF-A0A6B0WIA3-F1
#
_cell.length_a   1.000
_cell.length_b   1.000
_cell.length_c   1.000
_cell.angle_alpha   90.00
_cell.angle_beta   90.00
_cell.angle_gamma   90.00
#
_symmetry.space_group_name_H-M   'P 1'
#
loop_
_entity.id
_entity.type
_entity.pdbx_description
1 polymer ?
#
loop_
_entity_poly.entity_id
_entity_poly.type
_entity_poly.pdbx_seq_one_letter_code
_entity_poly.pdbx_strand_id
1 'polypeptide(L)'
;GTVWHVPNGEIARVGNYSQLWSKAVVDIEVGYGTDVRVAMGIMQQVANELWDDPEWGGDELSEAPTVFGIQSLGASGVGLRLAVKTEPSMQWSVEREIRLRLKEAFDAAGIEIPFPQQTTWLRDDSGHSATTLSEAEQAAFRALHEEQHAPRPEEDFEEDR
;
A
#
# COMPACT_ATOMS: atom_id res chain seq x y z
N GLY A 1 -17.38 0.39 30.14
CA GLY A 1 -17.02 -0.86 29.43
C GLY A 1 -18.01 -1.93 29.81
N THR A 2 -18.48 -2.71 28.85
CA THR A 2 -19.49 -3.77 29.08
C THR A 2 -18.79 -5.05 29.51
N VAL A 3 -19.26 -5.65 30.60
CA VAL A 3 -18.82 -6.97 31.06
C VAL A 3 -19.79 -8.01 30.51
N TRP A 4 -19.25 -9.04 29.86
CA TRP A 4 -20.02 -10.16 29.34
C TRP A 4 -19.83 -11.38 30.25
N HIS A 5 -20.92 -12.04 30.59
CA HIS A 5 -20.92 -13.33 31.28
C HIS A 5 -21.52 -14.37 30.34
N VAL A 6 -20.74 -15.39 29.98
CA VAL A 6 -21.17 -16.49 29.11
C VAL A 6 -21.22 -17.78 29.96
N PRO A 7 -22.38 -18.45 30.10
CA PRO A 7 -22.48 -19.72 30.81
C PRO A 7 -21.73 -20.85 30.09
N ASN A 8 -21.02 -21.70 30.84
CA ASN A 8 -20.25 -22.81 30.25
C ASN A 8 -21.11 -23.79 29.44
N GLY A 9 -22.41 -23.91 29.73
CA GLY A 9 -23.33 -24.81 29.01
C GLY A 9 -23.72 -24.35 27.60
N GLU A 10 -23.49 -23.07 27.27
CA GLU A 10 -23.73 -22.52 25.91
C GLU A 10 -22.52 -22.70 24.99
N ILE A 11 -21.37 -23.11 25.53
CA ILE A 11 -20.14 -23.32 24.77
C ILE A 11 -20.19 -24.69 24.10
N ALA A 12 -20.74 -24.75 22.88
CA ALA A 12 -20.89 -26.00 22.13
C ALA A 12 -19.56 -26.58 21.61
N ARG A 13 -18.56 -25.73 21.35
CA ARG A 13 -17.21 -26.13 20.90
C ARG A 13 -16.17 -25.14 21.40
N VAL A 14 -15.04 -25.63 21.89
CA VAL A 14 -13.85 -24.84 22.22
C VAL A 14 -12.73 -25.26 21.27
N GLY A 15 -12.13 -24.30 20.57
CA GLY A 15 -10.89 -24.48 19.83
C GLY A 15 -9.78 -23.71 20.51
N ASN A 16 -8.78 -24.42 21.05
CA ASN A 16 -7.60 -23.78 21.62
C ASN A 16 -6.47 -23.82 20.59
N TYR A 17 -6.24 -22.68 19.93
CA TYR A 17 -5.17 -22.51 18.96
C TYR A 17 -3.77 -22.69 19.54
N SER A 18 -3.62 -22.55 20.87
CA SER A 18 -2.36 -22.65 21.61
C SER A 18 -2.12 -24.00 22.28
N GLN A 19 -3.02 -24.98 22.18
CA GLN A 19 -2.91 -26.23 22.95
C GLN A 19 -1.91 -27.25 22.39
N LEU A 20 -1.44 -27.07 21.16
CA LEU A 20 -0.55 -28.04 20.49
C LEU A 20 0.66 -27.39 19.82
N TRP A 21 0.55 -26.13 19.39
CA TRP A 21 1.62 -25.36 18.75
C TRP A 21 1.14 -23.91 18.60
N SER A 22 2.04 -23.00 18.30
CA SER A 22 1.74 -21.63 17.88
C SER A 22 2.47 -21.30 16.58
N LYS A 23 2.10 -20.20 15.93
CA LYS A 23 2.75 -19.76 14.69
C LYS A 23 3.28 -18.34 14.88
N ALA A 24 4.59 -18.19 14.79
CA ALA A 24 5.26 -16.90 14.67
C ALA A 24 5.13 -16.44 13.21
N VAL A 25 4.55 -15.26 12.99
CA VAL A 25 4.40 -14.69 11.64
C VAL A 25 5.09 -13.34 11.59
N VAL A 26 6.06 -13.23 10.70
CA VAL A 26 6.80 -12.00 10.48
C VAL A 26 6.54 -11.51 9.06
N ASP A 27 5.92 -10.33 8.98
CA ASP A 27 5.69 -9.59 7.76
C ASP A 27 6.65 -8.41 7.68
N ILE A 28 7.38 -8.30 6.56
CA ILE A 28 8.31 -7.20 6.30
C ILE A 28 8.08 -6.68 4.89
N GLU A 29 8.07 -5.36 4.74
CA GLU A 29 8.04 -4.71 3.44
C GLU A 29 9.45 -4.38 2.96
N VAL A 30 9.72 -4.64 1.68
CA VAL A 30 10.94 -4.24 0.98
C VAL A 30 10.63 -3.26 -0.13
N GLY A 31 11.50 -2.30 -0.41
CA GLY A 31 11.28 -1.32 -1.49
C GLY A 31 11.18 -1.98 -2.87
N TYR A 32 10.41 -1.39 -3.79
CA TYR A 32 10.21 -1.91 -5.15
C TYR A 32 11.51 -2.02 -5.98
N GLY A 33 12.56 -1.27 -5.62
CA GLY A 33 13.87 -1.37 -6.25
C GLY A 33 14.72 -2.56 -5.80
N THR A 34 14.28 -3.30 -4.77
CA THR A 34 15.02 -4.43 -4.20
C THR A 34 14.76 -5.71 -5.00
N ASP A 35 15.79 -6.54 -5.19
CA ASP A 35 15.60 -7.90 -5.69
C ASP A 35 14.93 -8.77 -4.61
N VAL A 36 13.65 -9.05 -4.82
CA VAL A 36 12.82 -9.85 -3.91
C VAL A 36 13.40 -11.26 -3.68
N ARG A 37 14.07 -11.86 -4.67
CA ARG A 37 14.67 -13.19 -4.49
C ARG A 37 15.84 -13.15 -3.52
N VAL A 38 16.65 -12.09 -3.58
CA VAL A 38 17.77 -11.88 -2.65
C VAL A 38 17.21 -11.65 -1.24
N ALA A 39 16.19 -10.81 -1.11
CA ALA A 39 15.52 -10.58 0.18
C ALA A 39 14.95 -11.87 0.78
N MET A 40 14.26 -12.69 -0.02
CA MET A 40 13.75 -14.00 0.41
C MET A 40 14.88 -14.96 0.81
N GLY A 41 16.01 -14.95 0.10
CA GLY A 41 17.19 -15.75 0.43
C GLY A 41 17.77 -15.39 1.80
N ILE A 42 17.91 -14.09 2.06
CA ILE A 42 18.36 -13.59 3.36
C ILE A 42 17.35 -13.93 4.46
N MET A 43 16.05 -13.80 4.18
CA MET A 43 15.02 -14.21 5.13
C MET A 43 15.11 -15.68 5.51
N GLN A 44 15.34 -16.56 4.53
CA GLN A 44 15.52 -17.99 4.79
C GLN A 44 16.81 -18.26 5.56
N GLN A 45 17.90 -17.56 5.24
CA GLN A 45 19.16 -17.68 5.95
C GLN A 45 19.00 -17.32 7.43
N VAL A 46 18.44 -16.14 7.73
CA VAL A 46 18.21 -15.69 9.11
C VAL A 46 17.31 -16.68 9.87
N ALA A 47 16.30 -17.22 9.20
CA ALA A 47 15.42 -18.20 9.81
C ALA A 47 16.17 -19.51 10.12
N ASN A 48 17.00 -19.99 9.20
CA ASN A 48 17.85 -21.17 9.44
C ASN A 48 18.87 -20.93 10.56
N GLU A 49 19.48 -19.75 10.61
CA GLU A 49 20.40 -19.37 11.69
C GLU A 49 19.71 -19.35 13.05
N LEU A 50 18.44 -18.96 13.11
CA LEU A 50 17.63 -19.06 14.33
C LEU A 50 17.30 -20.51 14.69
N TRP A 51 17.04 -21.35 13.68
CA TRP A 51 16.78 -22.78 13.86
C TRP A 51 18.03 -23.54 14.35
N ASP A 52 19.22 -23.13 13.93
CA ASP A 52 20.48 -23.73 14.36
C ASP A 52 21.00 -23.15 15.69
N ASP A 53 20.38 -22.09 16.19
CA ASP A 53 20.77 -21.44 17.46
C ASP A 53 20.36 -22.30 18.66
N PRO A 54 21.29 -22.73 19.53
CA PRO A 54 20.96 -23.53 20.70
C PRO A 54 19.98 -22.86 21.69
N GLU A 55 19.89 -21.53 21.70
CA GLU A 55 18.98 -20.79 22.58
C GLU A 55 17.54 -20.73 22.04
N TRP A 56 17.34 -20.95 20.74
CA TRP A 56 16.05 -20.73 20.07
C TRP A 56 15.55 -21.93 19.25
N GLY A 57 16.44 -22.72 18.68
CA GLY A 57 16.13 -23.83 17.79
C GLY A 57 15.86 -25.16 18.47
N GLY A 58 16.20 -25.28 19.76
CA GLY A 58 16.12 -26.54 20.51
C GLY A 58 14.70 -26.89 20.94
N ASP A 59 14.12 -26.05 21.80
CA ASP A 59 12.84 -26.35 22.45
C ASP A 59 11.72 -25.39 21.99
N GLU A 60 12.03 -24.27 21.36
CA GLU A 60 11.07 -23.21 21.06
C GLU A 60 10.47 -23.32 19.65
N LEU A 61 11.15 -24.01 18.73
CA LEU A 61 10.76 -24.17 17.33
C LEU A 61 10.40 -25.63 17.04
N SER A 62 9.15 -25.87 16.65
CA SER A 62 8.67 -27.24 16.41
C SER A 62 8.82 -27.70 14.94
N GLU A 63 9.13 -26.79 14.02
CA GLU A 63 9.29 -27.09 12.58
C GLU A 63 10.28 -26.13 11.90
N ALA A 64 10.94 -26.62 10.85
CA ALA A 64 11.85 -25.84 10.04
C ALA A 64 11.17 -24.56 9.49
N PRO A 65 11.83 -23.40 9.57
CA PRO A 65 11.29 -22.14 9.10
C PRO A 65 11.02 -22.14 7.59
N THR A 66 9.87 -21.61 7.19
CA THR A 66 9.49 -21.54 5.77
C THR A 66 9.13 -20.10 5.36
N VAL A 67 9.81 -19.59 4.34
CA VAL A 67 9.46 -18.31 3.69
C VAL A 67 8.28 -18.53 2.73
N PHE A 68 7.17 -17.83 2.95
CA PHE A 68 5.97 -17.92 2.10
C PHE A 68 6.05 -17.02 0.85
N GLY A 69 7.08 -16.17 0.77
CA GLY A 69 7.30 -15.27 -0.36
C GLY A 69 6.42 -14.02 -0.30
N ILE A 70 6.02 -13.52 -1.47
CA ILE A 70 5.26 -12.28 -1.63
C ILE A 70 3.82 -12.49 -1.15
N GLN A 71 3.37 -11.67 -0.20
CA GLN A 71 1.99 -11.64 0.28
C GLN A 71 1.20 -10.45 -0.25
N SER A 72 1.87 -9.32 -0.50
CA SER A 72 1.21 -8.09 -0.91
C SER A 72 2.13 -7.22 -1.77
N LEU A 73 1.52 -6.40 -2.61
CA LEU A 73 2.15 -5.31 -3.34
C LEU A 73 1.51 -4.02 -2.80
N GLY A 74 2.23 -3.32 -1.92
CA GLY A 74 1.77 -2.12 -1.23
C GLY A 74 2.06 -0.85 -2.04
N ALA A 75 1.66 0.32 -1.51
CA ALA A 75 1.88 1.59 -2.19
C ALA A 75 3.37 1.97 -2.29
N SER A 76 4.20 1.52 -1.36
CA SER A 76 5.61 1.91 -1.25
C SER A 76 6.58 0.72 -1.30
N GLY A 77 6.09 -0.51 -1.28
CA GLY A 77 6.95 -1.70 -1.30
C GLY A 77 6.20 -3.01 -1.51
N VAL A 78 6.95 -4.10 -1.46
CA VAL A 78 6.49 -5.48 -1.59
C VAL A 78 6.52 -6.14 -0.21
N GLY A 79 5.38 -6.68 0.23
CA GLY A 79 5.27 -7.39 1.50
C GLY A 79 5.70 -8.84 1.38
N LEU A 80 6.67 -9.24 2.20
CA LEU A 80 7.20 -10.60 2.32
C LEU A 80 6.81 -11.19 3.67
N ARG A 81 6.51 -12.49 3.69
CA ARG A 81 6.13 -13.22 4.91
C ARG A 81 7.03 -14.42 5.17
N LEU A 82 7.48 -14.49 6.40
CA LEU A 82 8.08 -15.67 7.01
C LEU A 82 7.12 -16.22 8.08
N ALA A 83 6.94 -17.53 8.10
CA ALA A 83 6.19 -18.19 9.15
C ALA A 83 6.99 -19.34 9.74
N VAL A 84 6.99 -19.44 11.06
CA VAL A 84 7.66 -20.51 11.80
C VAL A 84 6.71 -21.07 12.84
N LYS A 85 6.70 -22.40 12.97
CA LYS A 85 5.93 -23.09 13.99
C LYS A 85 6.73 -23.11 15.28
N THR A 86 6.10 -22.68 16.37
CA THR A 86 6.74 -22.54 17.67
C THR A 86 5.98 -23.34 18.72
N GLU A 87 6.64 -23.56 19.85
CA GLU A 87 5.93 -23.99 21.05
C GLU A 87 4.90 -22.93 21.49
N PRO A 88 3.85 -23.37 22.21
CA PRO A 88 2.84 -22.46 22.75
C PRO A 88 3.44 -21.30 23.55
N SER A 89 2.94 -20.09 23.31
CA SER A 89 3.35 -18.84 23.99
C SER A 89 4.72 -18.29 23.59
N MET A 90 5.52 -19.01 22.81
CA MET A 90 6.83 -18.54 22.34
C MET A 90 6.75 -17.68 21.08
N GLN A 91 5.59 -17.63 20.40
CA GLN A 91 5.45 -16.96 19.11
C GLN A 91 5.90 -15.50 19.13
N TRP A 92 5.61 -14.75 20.19
CA TRP A 92 6.00 -13.33 20.26
C TRP A 92 7.47 -13.11 20.56
N SER A 93 8.12 -14.05 21.27
CA SER A 93 9.56 -13.98 21.53
C SER A 93 10.33 -14.29 20.24
N VAL A 94 9.96 -15.39 19.60
CA VAL A 94 10.51 -15.82 18.30
C VAL A 94 10.30 -14.73 17.24
N GLU A 95 9.11 -14.16 17.12
CA GLU A 95 8.85 -13.08 16.17
C GLU A 95 9.72 -11.84 16.40
N ARG A 96 10.01 -11.48 17.65
CA ARG A 96 10.86 -10.31 17.96
C ARG A 96 12.30 -10.57 17.58
N GLU A 97 12.81 -11.75 17.92
CA GLU A 97 14.17 -12.15 17.59
C GLU A 97 14.38 -12.22 16.07
N ILE A 98 13.45 -12.84 15.34
CA ILE A 98 13.45 -12.86 13.88
C ILE A 98 13.48 -11.43 13.32
N ARG A 99 12.65 -10.51 13.84
CA ARG A 99 12.62 -9.12 13.36
C ARG A 99 13.95 -8.39 13.61
N LEU A 100 14.61 -8.65 14.74
CA LEU A 100 15.92 -8.08 15.05
C LEU A 100 16.98 -8.56 14.05
N ARG A 101 17.14 -9.88 13.90
CA ARG A 101 18.13 -10.47 12.98
C ARG A 101 17.87 -10.08 11.53
N LEU A 102 16.60 -10.02 11.11
CA LEU A 102 16.24 -9.57 9.77
C LEU A 102 16.60 -8.11 9.54
N LYS A 103 16.43 -7.24 10.53
CA LYS A 103 16.85 -5.83 10.43
C LYS A 103 18.36 -5.73 10.21
N GLU A 104 19.15 -6.44 11.01
CA GLU A 104 20.61 -6.45 10.92
C GLU A 104 21.10 -7.03 9.58
N ALA A 105 20.50 -8.14 9.13
CA ALA A 105 20.84 -8.79 7.87
C ALA A 105 20.46 -7.93 6.65
N PHE A 106 19.30 -7.26 6.68
CA PHE A 106 18.88 -6.35 5.61
C PHE A 106 19.76 -5.10 5.57
N ASP A 107 20.14 -4.54 6.71
CA ASP A 107 21.08 -3.42 6.77
C ASP A 107 22.45 -3.81 6.19
N ALA A 108 22.97 -4.99 6.54
CA ALA A 108 24.23 -5.50 6.02
C ALA A 108 24.21 -5.78 4.50
N ALA A 109 23.04 -6.21 3.99
CA ALA A 109 22.83 -6.46 2.56
C ALA A 109 22.47 -5.20 1.75
N GLY A 110 22.28 -4.05 2.41
CA GLY A 110 21.84 -2.82 1.76
C GLY A 110 20.41 -2.88 1.22
N ILE A 111 19.55 -3.72 1.81
CA ILE A 111 18.13 -3.80 1.46
C ILE A 111 17.39 -2.68 2.16
N GLU A 112 16.80 -1.79 1.36
CA GLU A 112 16.06 -0.64 1.87
C GLU A 112 14.65 -1.05 2.33
N ILE A 113 14.36 -0.78 3.60
CA ILE A 113 13.00 -0.83 4.14
C ILE A 113 12.27 0.44 3.66
N PRO A 114 11.15 0.31 2.93
CA PRO A 114 10.56 1.42 2.22
C PRO A 114 9.95 2.45 3.18
N PHE A 115 10.26 3.71 2.92
CA PHE A 115 9.49 4.83 3.47
C PHE A 115 8.37 5.20 2.51
N PRO A 116 7.21 5.69 3.01
CA PRO A 116 6.14 6.18 2.14
C PRO A 116 6.65 7.22 1.14
N GLN A 117 6.53 6.91 -0.16
CA GLN A 117 6.90 7.82 -1.24
C GLN A 117 5.65 8.56 -1.73
N GLN A 118 5.73 9.89 -1.86
CA GLN A 118 4.65 10.71 -2.39
C GLN A 118 5.16 11.65 -3.46
N THR A 119 4.63 11.50 -4.68
CA THR A 119 4.85 12.47 -5.77
C THR A 119 3.77 13.53 -5.71
N THR A 120 4.12 14.73 -5.25
CA THR A 120 3.22 15.88 -5.25
C THR A 120 3.30 16.61 -6.60
N TRP A 121 2.20 16.64 -7.32
CA TRP A 121 2.04 17.49 -8.50
C TRP A 121 1.60 18.88 -8.05
N LEU A 122 2.50 19.86 -8.13
CA LEU A 122 2.13 21.26 -7.93
C LEU A 122 1.47 21.78 -9.21
N ARG A 123 0.14 21.89 -9.18
CA ARG A 123 -0.60 22.58 -10.24
C ARG A 123 -0.44 24.07 -10.02
N ASP A 124 0.20 24.74 -10.96
CA ASP A 124 0.21 26.18 -11.02
C ASP A 124 -1.09 26.68 -11.68
N ASP A 125 -2.04 27.12 -10.84
CA ASP A 125 -3.28 27.74 -11.32
C ASP A 125 -3.10 29.25 -11.59
N SER A 126 -1.87 29.81 -11.49
CA SER A 126 -1.62 31.25 -11.72
C SER A 126 -1.76 31.71 -13.18
N GLY A 127 -2.11 30.80 -14.10
CA GLY A 127 -2.47 31.11 -15.48
C GLY A 127 -3.95 31.47 -15.73
N HIS A 128 -4.83 31.44 -14.72
CA HIS A 128 -6.25 31.79 -14.86
C HIS A 128 -6.61 33.17 -14.28
N SER A 129 -5.73 34.16 -14.36
CA SER A 129 -6.24 35.52 -14.57
C SER A 129 -6.78 35.56 -15.98
N ALA A 130 -8.07 35.29 -16.12
CA ALA A 130 -8.81 35.73 -17.29
C ALA A 130 -8.38 37.17 -17.56
N THR A 131 -7.71 37.40 -18.69
CA THR A 131 -7.55 38.73 -19.26
C THR A 131 -8.97 39.26 -19.39
N THR A 132 -9.41 40.03 -18.40
CA THR A 132 -10.58 40.88 -18.52
C THR A 132 -10.21 41.85 -19.63
N LEU A 133 -10.55 41.48 -20.87
CA LEU A 133 -10.61 42.40 -21.99
C LEU A 133 -11.28 43.67 -21.45
N SER A 134 -10.63 44.81 -21.63
CA SER A 134 -11.15 46.08 -21.17
C SER A 134 -12.57 46.27 -21.71
N GLU A 135 -13.42 47.00 -20.98
CA GLU A 135 -14.78 47.32 -21.45
C GLU A 135 -14.79 47.93 -22.86
N ALA A 136 -13.70 48.59 -23.26
CA ALA A 136 -13.49 49.13 -24.60
C ALA A 136 -13.31 48.03 -25.67
N GLU A 137 -12.62 46.93 -25.37
CA GLU A 137 -12.44 45.80 -26.29
C GLU A 137 -13.71 44.94 -26.39
N GLN A 138 -14.47 44.81 -25.29
CA GLN A 138 -15.78 44.15 -25.28
C GLN A 138 -16.83 44.95 -26.07
N ALA A 139 -16.78 46.28 -26.02
CA ALA A 139 -17.65 47.14 -26.83
C ALA A 139 -17.28 47.08 -28.33
N ALA A 140 -15.99 47.05 -28.66
CA ALA A 140 -15.52 46.92 -30.04
C ALA A 140 -15.90 45.58 -30.68
N PHE A 141 -15.80 44.47 -29.93
CA PHE A 141 -16.19 43.14 -30.42
C PHE A 141 -17.71 42.99 -30.57
N ARG A 142 -18.50 43.66 -29.71
CA ARG A 142 -19.97 43.65 -29.80
C ARG A 142 -20.48 44.50 -30.99
N ALA A 143 -19.83 45.62 -31.30
CA ALA A 143 -20.16 46.46 -32.46
C ALA A 143 -19.86 45.78 -33.80
N LEU A 144 -18.76 45.02 -33.90
CA LEU A 144 -18.40 44.29 -35.14
C LEU A 144 -19.34 43.13 -35.46
N HIS A 145 -20.04 42.58 -34.47
CA HIS A 145 -20.98 41.46 -34.66
C HIS A 145 -22.42 41.92 -35.00
N GLU A 146 -22.75 43.20 -34.83
CA GLU A 146 -24.10 43.73 -35.06
C GLU A 146 -24.32 44.21 -36.52
N GLU A 147 -23.25 44.43 -37.30
CA GLU A 147 -23.33 44.83 -38.71
C GLU A 147 -23.54 43.67 -39.72
N GLN A 148 -23.56 42.41 -39.28
CA GLN A 148 -23.77 41.25 -40.16
C GLN A 148 -25.22 40.73 -40.21
N HIS A 149 -26.16 41.39 -39.53
CA HIS A 149 -27.60 41.04 -39.58
C HIS A 149 -28.51 42.19 -40.02
N ALA A 150 -28.06 43.02 -40.98
CA ALA A 150 -28.99 43.86 -41.71
C ALA A 150 -29.89 42.95 -42.60
N PRO A 151 -31.23 42.97 -42.45
CA PRO A 151 -32.10 42.23 -43.34
C PRO A 151 -31.96 42.79 -44.76
N ARG A 152 -31.76 41.92 -45.75
CA ARG A 152 -31.83 42.29 -47.16
C ARG A 152 -33.25 42.83 -47.46
N PRO A 153 -33.39 43.88 -48.28
CA PRO A 153 -34.70 44.31 -48.73
C PRO A 153 -35.38 43.16 -49.48
N GLU A 154 -36.65 42.91 -49.14
CA GLU A 154 -37.53 41.99 -49.85
C GLU A 154 -37.70 42.52 -51.28
N GLU A 155 -37.21 41.76 -52.27
CA GLU A 155 -37.54 42.00 -53.68
C GLU A 155 -38.93 41.41 -53.93
N ASP A 156 -39.91 42.31 -54.06
CA ASP A 156 -41.21 42.03 -54.63
C ASP A 156 -41.05 41.44 -56.04
N PHE A 157 -41.50 40.20 -56.24
CA PHE A 157 -41.81 39.68 -57.57
C PHE A 157 -43.26 39.20 -57.59
N GLU A 158 -44.11 40.12 -58.06
CA GLU A 158 -45.41 39.85 -58.66
C GLU A 158 -45.29 38.87 -59.84
N GLU A 159 -46.24 37.92 -59.87
CA GLU A 159 -47.10 37.59 -61.03
C GLU A 159 -46.45 37.18 -62.37
N ASP A 160 -46.62 35.91 -62.78
CA ASP A 160 -47.48 35.53 -63.92
C ASP A 160 -47.43 33.99 -64.19
N ARG A 161 -48.63 33.41 -64.34
CA ARG A 161 -49.03 32.10 -64.91
C ARG A 161 -49.14 30.84 -64.05
#